data_AF-A0A5N7ANP2-F1
#
_entry.id   AF-A0A5N7ANP2-F1
#
_cell.length_a   1.000
_cell.length_b   1.000
_cell.length_c   1.000
_cell.angle_alpha   90.00
_cell.angle_beta   90.00
_cell.angle_gamma   90.00
#
_symmetry.space_group_name_H-M   'P 1'
#
loop_
_entity.id
_entity.type
_entity.pdbx_description
1 polymer ?
#
loop_
_entity_poly.entity_id
_entity_poly.type
_entity_poly.pdbx_seq_one_letter_code
_entity_poly.pdbx_strand_id
1 'polypeptide(L)'
;MPSVHSTLYTAYTLLTLPTRVVTWWLYYIPKLNRPNPAWSWKTAVSLQVVILLIRYRTAVRYRTPKSLEPGADGDRFIVLHPHMTISDSSLETESSSLVNLSHPFPVFG
;
A
#
# COMPACT_ATOMS: atom_id res chain seq x y z
N MET A 1 -7.87 25.37 -18.08
CA MET A 1 -8.61 24.68 -19.16
C MET A 1 -8.34 23.19 -19.05
N PRO A 2 -9.36 22.31 -19.03
CA PRO A 2 -9.13 20.87 -19.01
C PRO A 2 -8.38 20.44 -20.27
N SER A 3 -7.35 19.62 -20.11
CA SER A 3 -6.58 19.10 -21.24
C SER A 3 -7.39 18.07 -22.02
N VAL A 4 -7.17 17.96 -23.33
CA VAL A 4 -7.88 17.02 -24.23
C VAL A 4 -7.82 15.58 -23.69
N HIS A 5 -6.67 15.18 -23.12
CA HIS A 5 -6.51 13.88 -22.46
C HIS A 5 -7.44 13.70 -21.25
N SER A 6 -7.59 14.71 -20.41
CA SER A 6 -8.49 14.66 -19.25
C SER A 6 -9.95 14.51 -19.70
N THR A 7 -10.37 15.25 -20.73
CA THR A 7 -11.73 15.15 -21.27
C THR A 7 -12.02 13.77 -21.87
N LEU A 8 -11.10 13.22 -22.67
CA LEU A 8 -11.25 11.87 -23.25
C LEU A 8 -11.29 10.79 -22.15
N TYR A 9 -10.43 10.89 -21.15
CA TYR A 9 -10.41 9.94 -20.03
C TYR A 9 -11.70 10.00 -19.21
N THR A 10 -12.20 11.21 -18.96
CA THR A 10 -13.44 11.43 -18.20
C THR A 10 -14.65 10.92 -18.97
N ALA A 11 -14.73 11.17 -20.28
CA ALA A 11 -15.80 10.66 -21.14
C ALA A 11 -15.77 9.12 -21.21
N TYR A 12 -14.59 8.52 -21.38
CA TYR A 12 -14.42 7.07 -21.40
C TYR A 12 -14.83 6.41 -20.08
N THR A 13 -14.43 6.99 -18.95
CA THR A 13 -14.80 6.49 -17.62
C THR A 13 -16.30 6.65 -17.35
N LEU A 14 -16.92 7.76 -17.75
CA LEU A 14 -18.37 7.95 -17.66
C LEU A 14 -19.16 6.97 -18.52
N LEU A 15 -18.66 6.61 -19.69
CA LEU A 15 -19.32 5.65 -20.58
C LEU A 15 -19.19 4.21 -20.08
N THR A 16 -18.02 3.84 -19.56
CA THR A 16 -17.73 2.46 -19.14
C THR A 16 -18.28 2.10 -17.76
N LEU A 17 -18.47 3.07 -16.86
CA LEU A 17 -19.07 2.88 -15.53
C LEU A 17 -20.49 2.29 -15.55
N PRO A 18 -21.49 2.90 -16.23
CA PRO A 18 -22.84 2.36 -16.27
C PRO A 18 -22.86 1.00 -16.98
N THR A 19 -22.04 0.83 -18.02
CA THR A 19 -21.91 -0.44 -18.73
C THR A 19 -21.48 -1.56 -17.78
N ARG A 20 -20.48 -1.32 -16.92
CA ARG A 20 -20.04 -2.29 -15.90
C ARG A 20 -21.11 -2.62 -14.88
N VAL A 21 -21.87 -1.61 -14.43
CA VAL A 21 -22.99 -1.82 -13.50
C VAL A 21 -24.05 -2.71 -14.16
N VAL A 22 -24.45 -2.41 -15.39
CA VAL A 22 -25.42 -3.23 -16.14
C VAL A 22 -24.89 -4.64 -16.37
N THR A 23 -23.61 -4.81 -16.70
CA THR A 23 -22.99 -6.14 -16.85
C THR A 23 -23.06 -6.94 -15.55
N TRP A 24 -22.77 -6.35 -14.39
CA TRP A 24 -22.93 -7.04 -13.11
C TRP A 24 -24.37 -7.44 -12.82
N TRP A 25 -25.32 -6.55 -13.12
CA TRP A 25 -26.74 -6.85 -12.96
C TRP A 25 -27.17 -8.04 -13.82
N LEU A 26 -26.75 -8.07 -15.10
CA LEU A 26 -27.05 -9.17 -16.02
C LEU A 26 -26.35 -10.47 -15.60
N TYR A 27 -25.11 -10.38 -15.12
CA TYR A 27 -24.29 -11.53 -14.72
C TYR A 27 -24.85 -12.28 -13.51
N TYR A 28 -25.51 -11.59 -12.57
CA TYR A 28 -26.09 -12.20 -11.37
C TYR A 28 -27.54 -12.70 -11.54
N ILE A 29 -28.12 -12.59 -12.74
CA ILE A 29 -29.43 -13.19 -13.08
C ILE A 29 -29.39 -14.72 -12.91
N PRO A 30 -28.45 -15.47 -13.53
CA PRO A 30 -28.38 -16.92 -13.33
C PRO A 30 -27.97 -17.27 -11.89
N LYS A 31 -28.70 -18.21 -11.27
CA LYS A 31 -28.46 -18.65 -9.88
C LYS A 31 -27.09 -19.32 -9.68
N LEU A 32 -26.51 -19.92 -10.73
CA LEU A 32 -25.20 -20.60 -10.65
C LEU A 32 -24.02 -19.65 -10.38
N ASN A 33 -24.08 -18.41 -10.88
CA ASN A 33 -22.99 -17.44 -10.71
C ASN A 33 -23.06 -16.67 -9.39
N ARG A 34 -24.01 -17.02 -8.51
CA ARG A 34 -24.16 -16.39 -7.21
C ARG A 34 -23.28 -17.12 -6.19
N PRO A 35 -22.66 -16.39 -5.24
CA PRO A 35 -21.92 -17.01 -4.14
C PRO A 35 -22.79 -17.97 -3.30
N ASN A 36 -24.11 -17.72 -3.27
CA ASN A 36 -25.09 -18.60 -2.66
C ASN A 36 -26.32 -18.73 -3.57
N PRO A 37 -26.71 -19.94 -4.00
CA PRO A 37 -27.85 -20.15 -4.89
C PRO A 37 -29.21 -19.84 -4.24
N ALA A 38 -29.29 -19.79 -2.90
CA ALA A 38 -30.49 -19.43 -2.14
C ALA A 38 -30.71 -17.92 -2.03
N TRP A 39 -29.71 -17.09 -2.39
CA TRP A 39 -29.84 -15.64 -2.29
C TRP A 39 -30.66 -15.04 -3.42
N SER A 40 -31.47 -14.04 -3.07
CA SER A 40 -32.12 -13.16 -4.04
C SER A 40 -31.07 -12.39 -4.84
N TRP A 41 -31.38 -12.12 -6.11
CA TRP A 41 -30.50 -11.38 -7.01
C TRP A 41 -30.15 -10.00 -6.45
N LYS A 42 -31.11 -9.33 -5.79
CA LYS A 42 -30.93 -8.03 -5.14
C LYS A 42 -29.85 -8.09 -4.05
N THR A 43 -29.88 -9.13 -3.22
CA THR A 43 -28.93 -9.32 -2.12
C THR A 43 -27.52 -9.56 -2.64
N ALA A 44 -27.38 -10.36 -3.70
CA ALA A 44 -26.08 -10.64 -4.33
C ALA A 44 -25.45 -9.37 -4.91
N VAL A 45 -26.24 -8.56 -5.63
CA VAL A 45 -25.76 -7.28 -6.20
C VAL A 45 -25.40 -6.28 -5.10
N SER A 46 -26.25 -6.11 -4.09
CA SER A 46 -25.98 -5.20 -2.97
C SER A 46 -24.70 -5.57 -2.22
N LEU A 47 -24.44 -6.86 -1.99
CA LEU A 47 -23.21 -7.32 -1.35
C LEU A 47 -21.96 -6.94 -2.16
N GLN A 48 -21.99 -7.11 -3.48
CA GLN A 48 -20.87 -6.75 -4.34
C GLN A 48 -20.62 -5.24 -4.34
N VAL A 49 -21.67 -4.42 -4.31
CA VAL A 49 -21.56 -2.96 -4.17
C VAL A 49 -20.91 -2.60 -2.83
N VAL A 50 -21.31 -3.25 -1.73
CA VAL A 50 -20.71 -3.04 -0.40
C VAL A 50 -19.23 -3.44 -0.40
N ILE A 51 -18.87 -4.59 -0.97
CA ILE A 51 -17.48 -5.04 -1.07
C ILE A 51 -16.64 -4.04 -1.88
N LEU A 52 -17.17 -3.55 -3.00
CA LEU A 52 -16.50 -2.53 -3.83
C LEU A 52 -16.28 -1.24 -3.04
N LEU A 53 -17.30 -0.76 -2.33
CA LEU A 53 -17.22 0.44 -1.49
C LEU A 53 -16.19 0.29 -0.37
N ILE A 54 -16.17 -0.86 0.30
CA ILE A 54 -15.17 -1.17 1.32
C ILE A 54 -13.77 -1.14 0.69
N ARG A 55 -13.58 -1.81 -0.45
CA ARG A 55 -12.28 -1.87 -1.15
C ARG A 55 -11.80 -0.49 -1.59
N TYR A 56 -12.71 0.36 -2.06
CA TYR A 56 -12.40 1.75 -2.40
C TYR A 56 -12.02 2.55 -1.15
N ARG A 57 -12.82 2.46 -0.08
CA ARG A 57 -12.56 3.18 1.19
C ARG A 57 -11.26 2.73 1.86
N THR A 58 -10.94 1.44 1.82
CA THR A 58 -9.68 0.92 2.39
C THR A 58 -8.47 1.31 1.54
N ALA A 59 -8.60 1.33 0.20
CA ALA A 59 -7.54 1.82 -0.67
C ALA A 59 -7.19 3.30 -0.43
N VAL A 60 -8.19 4.13 -0.12
CA VAL A 60 -7.97 5.55 0.24
C VAL A 60 -7.18 5.68 1.56
N ARG A 61 -7.43 4.80 2.54
CA ARG A 61 -6.77 4.84 3.86
C ARG A 61 -5.26 4.54 3.81
N TYR A 62 -4.78 3.88 2.76
CA TYR A 62 -3.34 3.66 2.53
C TYR A 62 -2.64 4.84 1.84
N ARG A 63 -3.37 5.70 1.13
CA ARG A 63 -2.78 6.81 0.35
C ARG A 63 -2.62 8.11 1.11
N THR A 64 -3.31 8.28 2.24
CA THR A 64 -3.05 9.42 3.11
C THR A 64 -1.71 9.17 3.80
N PRO A 65 -0.66 9.98 3.54
CA PRO A 65 0.56 9.87 4.33
C PRO A 65 0.18 10.09 5.79
N LYS A 66 0.25 9.03 6.58
CA LYS A 66 0.03 9.14 8.02
C LYS A 66 1.22 9.90 8.56
N SER A 67 0.97 11.06 9.17
CA SER A 67 2.05 11.78 9.84
C SER A 67 2.69 10.84 10.85
N LEU A 68 4.01 10.67 10.72
CA LEU A 68 4.85 9.91 11.64
C LEU A 68 5.21 10.77 12.87
N GLU A 69 4.73 12.00 12.92
CA GLU A 69 4.90 12.86 14.08
C GLU A 69 4.08 12.31 15.25
N PRO A 70 4.69 12.18 16.45
CA PRO A 70 4.08 11.52 17.59
C PRO A 70 2.93 12.33 18.24
N GLY A 71 2.55 13.47 17.66
CA GLY A 71 1.39 14.27 18.10
C GLY A 71 1.45 14.59 19.61
N ALA A 72 0.32 14.41 20.30
CA ALA A 72 0.21 14.66 21.75
C ALA A 72 0.92 13.60 22.62
N ASP A 73 1.31 12.45 22.05
CA ASP A 73 2.01 11.37 22.75
C ASP A 73 3.54 11.45 22.53
N GLY A 74 4.05 12.64 22.18
CA GLY A 74 5.46 12.93 21.84
C GLY A 74 6.49 12.33 22.78
N ASP A 75 6.26 12.41 24.09
CA ASP A 75 7.22 11.96 25.11
C ASP A 75 7.37 10.43 25.20
N ARG A 76 6.49 9.67 24.53
CA ARG A 76 6.48 8.20 24.59
C ARG A 76 7.15 7.53 23.38
N PHE A 77 7.45 8.29 22.34
CA PHE A 77 7.94 7.74 21.08
C PHE A 77 9.25 8.39 20.65
N ILE A 78 10.23 7.55 20.30
CA ILE A 78 11.48 7.99 19.68
C ILE A 78 11.25 8.04 18.17
N VAL A 79 11.38 9.22 17.56
CA VAL A 79 11.27 9.39 16.10
C VAL A 79 12.54 8.87 15.43
N LEU A 80 12.44 7.69 14.83
CA LEU A 80 13.52 7.13 14.01
C LEU A 80 13.53 7.85 12.65
N HIS A 81 14.56 8.66 12.42
CA HIS A 81 14.83 9.16 11.08
C HIS A 81 15.36 7.97 10.27
N PRO A 82 14.75 7.60 9.13
CA PRO A 82 15.31 6.57 8.29
C PRO A 82 16.70 7.03 7.88
N HIS A 83 17.73 6.37 8.41
CA HIS A 83 19.10 6.65 8.06
C HIS A 83 19.18 6.48 6.55
N MET A 84 19.42 7.58 5.84
CA MET A 84 19.71 7.58 4.42
C MET A 84 20.76 6.49 4.23
N THR A 85 20.45 5.47 3.41
CA THR A 85 21.33 4.32 3.18
C THR A 85 22.74 4.83 2.93
N ILE A 86 23.59 4.69 3.94
CA ILE A 86 25.01 5.00 3.82
C ILE A 86 25.53 3.93 2.86
N SER A 87 25.94 4.33 1.66
CA SER A 87 26.91 3.54 0.93
C SER A 87 28.13 3.47 1.83
N ASP A 88 28.38 2.29 2.40
CA ASP A 88 29.47 2.01 3.32
C ASP A 88 30.82 2.40 2.71
N SER A 89 31.29 3.61 3.01
CA SER A 89 32.70 3.98 2.89
C SER A 89 33.33 4.27 4.27
N SER A 90 32.50 4.41 5.31
CA SER A 90 32.94 4.68 6.69
C SER A 90 33.27 3.42 7.49
N LEU A 91 32.74 2.24 7.10
CA LEU A 91 33.05 0.97 7.76
C LEU A 91 34.42 0.37 7.37
N GLU A 92 35.03 0.81 6.26
CA GLU A 92 36.41 0.38 5.90
C GLU A 92 37.49 1.08 6.75
N THR A 93 37.20 2.27 7.28
CA THR A 93 38.19 3.04 8.05
C THR A 93 38.38 2.48 9.46
N GLU A 94 37.34 1.91 10.06
CA GLU A 94 37.41 1.34 11.41
C GLU A 94 37.99 -0.09 11.43
N SER A 95 37.87 -0.85 10.33
CA SER A 95 38.53 -2.15 10.21
C SER A 95 40.05 -2.02 10.03
N SER A 96 40.52 -0.94 9.40
CA SER A 96 41.94 -0.69 9.17
C SER A 96 42.71 -0.25 10.43
N SER A 97 42.02 0.34 11.42
CA SER A 97 42.65 0.78 12.68
C SER A 97 42.77 -0.33 13.73
N LEU A 98 41.93 -1.37 13.65
CA LEU A 98 42.01 -2.53 14.55
C LEU A 98 43.09 -3.55 14.17
N VAL A 99 43.61 -3.52 12.93
CA VAL A 99 44.70 -4.40 12.48
C VAL A 99 46.08 -3.91 12.98
N ASN A 100 46.21 -2.62 13.32
CA ASN A 100 47.52 -2.03 13.66
C ASN A 100 47.88 -2.05 15.16
N LEU A 101 47.06 -2.69 16.00
CA LEU A 101 47.25 -2.79 17.46
C LEU A 101 47.53 -4.21 17.97
N SER A 102 47.84 -5.18 17.09
CA SER A 102 48.32 -6.50 17.52
C SER A 102 49.86 -6.50 17.69
N HIS A 103 50.33 -6.08 18.85
CA HIS A 103 51.70 -6.41 19.29
C HIS A 103 51.82 -7.93 19.53
N PRO A 104 52.97 -8.56 19.21
CA PRO A 104 53.15 -10.01 19.40
C PRO A 104 53.28 -10.33 20.90
N PHE A 105 52.40 -11.18 21.42
CA PHE A 105 52.57 -11.79 22.74
C PHE A 105 53.75 -12.78 22.73
N PRO A 106 54.56 -12.86 23.81
CA PRO A 106 55.66 -13.79 23.88
C PRO A 106 55.14 -15.22 24.08
N VAL A 107 55.69 -16.15 23.29
CA VAL A 107 55.50 -17.59 23.43
C VAL A 107 56.40 -18.09 24.56
N PHE A 108 55.81 -18.59 25.64
CA PHE A 108 56.55 -19.35 26.66
C PHE A 108 56.62 -20.81 26.21
N GLY A 109 57.84 -21.36 26.22
CA GLY A 109 58.16 -22.77 25.98
C GLY A 109 58.05 -23.63 27.23
#